data_AF-A0A419IU83-F1
#
_entry.id   AF-A0A419IU83-F1
#
_cell.length_a   1.000
_cell.length_b   1.000
_cell.length_c   1.000
_cell.angle_alpha   90.00
_cell.angle_beta   90.00
_cell.angle_gamma   90.00
#
_symmetry.space_group_name_H-M   'P 1'
#
loop_
_entity.id
_entity.type
_entity.pdbx_description
1 polymer ?
#
loop_
_entity_poly.entity_id
_entity_poly.type
_entity_poly.pdbx_seq_one_letter_code
_entity_poly.pdbx_strand_id
1 'polypeptide(L)'
;MQLQKLVNMFGGDLLRRYGQKVHKLTLHGGFSCPNRDGTIGRGGCTFCNVASFADEAQQHHSIAEQLAHQAHLVNRAKRYLAYFQAYTSTFAEVQVLRSMYQQAVSQASIVGLCVGTRPDCVPQAVVDLLCEYKDQGYEVWLELGLQTAHDKTLHRINRGHDFACYQRTTRIARERGLKVCAHLIVGLPGEGQAECLQTMERVVETGVDGIKLHPLHIVKGSTMAKAWEAGRLNGIELEDYTLTAGEMIRHTPPEIIYHRISASARRPTLLAPLWCENRWTGMVELDKYLNEHGVQGSALARPWIPPVA
;
A
#
# COMPACT_ATOMS: atom_id res chain seq x y z
N MET A 1 -21.00 0.72 9.58
CA MET A 1 -19.55 0.51 9.58
C MET A 1 -18.86 1.81 9.93
N GLN A 2 -18.22 1.88 11.10
CA GLN A 2 -17.51 3.07 11.58
C GLN A 2 -16.06 2.68 11.92
N LEU A 3 -15.36 2.07 10.97
CA LEU A 3 -14.01 1.53 11.16
C LEU A 3 -13.01 2.49 11.82
N GLN A 4 -13.13 3.80 11.62
CA GLN A 4 -12.29 4.79 12.31
C GLN A 4 -12.42 4.79 13.84
N LYS A 5 -13.49 4.19 14.38
CA LYS A 5 -13.68 3.95 15.81
C LYS A 5 -12.93 2.71 16.31
N LEU A 6 -12.58 1.79 15.41
CA LEU A 6 -11.98 0.50 15.74
C LEU A 6 -10.49 0.44 15.33
N VAL A 7 -10.10 1.25 14.35
CA VAL A 7 -8.77 1.23 13.72
C VAL A 7 -8.32 2.67 13.48
N ASN A 8 -7.03 2.95 13.67
CA ASN A 8 -6.41 4.21 13.30
C ASN A 8 -6.28 4.31 11.77
N MET A 9 -7.39 4.64 11.10
CA MET A 9 -7.47 4.72 9.65
C MET A 9 -6.89 6.03 9.11
N PHE A 10 -6.13 5.95 8.01
CA PHE A 10 -5.47 7.10 7.39
C PHE A 10 -6.40 8.26 7.01
N GLY A 11 -7.60 7.96 6.51
CA GLY A 11 -8.59 9.00 6.22
C GLY A 11 -9.07 9.74 7.48
N GLY A 12 -9.18 9.03 8.61
CA GLY A 12 -9.50 9.62 9.90
C GLY A 12 -8.34 10.45 10.45
N ASP A 13 -7.11 9.95 10.31
CA ASP A 13 -5.89 10.69 10.68
C ASP A 13 -5.75 12.02 9.93
N LEU A 14 -5.87 11.98 8.60
CA LEU A 14 -5.80 13.18 7.78
C LEU A 14 -6.94 14.16 8.09
N LEU A 15 -8.15 13.67 8.33
CA LEU A 15 -9.27 14.53 8.71
C LEU A 15 -8.98 15.31 9.99
N ARG A 16 -8.37 14.67 11.00
CA ARG A 16 -7.98 15.32 12.26
C ARG A 16 -6.90 16.38 12.04
N ARG A 17 -5.84 16.04 11.28
CA ARG A 17 -4.69 16.94 11.09
C ARG A 17 -4.98 18.13 10.15
N TYR A 18 -5.82 17.93 9.14
CA TYR A 18 -6.14 18.96 8.16
C TYR A 18 -7.48 19.67 8.41
N GLY A 19 -8.29 19.21 9.36
CA GLY A 19 -9.63 19.73 9.63
C GLY A 19 -10.65 19.47 8.50
N GLN A 20 -10.27 18.71 7.48
CA GLN A 20 -11.10 18.37 6.32
C GLN A 20 -10.64 17.08 5.66
N LYS A 21 -11.51 16.47 4.86
CA LYS A 21 -11.19 15.24 4.13
C LYS A 21 -10.06 15.49 3.12
N VAL A 22 -9.09 14.59 3.13
CA VAL A 22 -7.99 14.53 2.15
C VAL A 22 -8.05 13.17 1.45
N HIS A 23 -7.99 13.15 0.13
CA HIS A 23 -8.04 11.92 -0.67
C HIS A 23 -6.75 11.69 -1.46
N LYS A 24 -6.34 10.42 -1.60
CA LYS A 24 -5.27 10.04 -2.52
C LYS A 24 -5.80 10.01 -3.94
N LEU A 25 -5.14 10.72 -4.85
CA LEU A 25 -5.39 10.63 -6.29
C LEU A 25 -4.30 9.77 -6.90
N THR A 26 -4.68 8.61 -7.42
CA THR A 26 -3.76 7.65 -8.02
C THR A 26 -3.22 8.18 -9.34
N LEU A 27 -1.91 8.11 -9.51
CA LEU A 27 -1.18 8.59 -10.68
C LEU A 27 -0.34 7.46 -11.29
N HIS A 28 -0.18 7.56 -12.61
CA HIS A 28 0.68 6.70 -13.41
C HIS A 28 1.82 7.54 -14.01
N GLY A 29 3.02 7.44 -13.43
CA GLY A 29 4.20 8.21 -13.87
C GLY A 29 4.90 7.66 -15.13
N GLY A 30 4.41 6.57 -15.72
CA GLY A 30 5.03 5.96 -16.91
C GLY A 30 6.32 5.19 -16.60
N PHE A 31 6.56 4.88 -15.32
CA PHE A 31 7.71 4.12 -14.86
C PHE A 31 7.58 2.61 -15.13
N SER A 32 8.73 1.93 -15.15
CA SER A 32 8.82 0.47 -15.18
C SER A 32 9.07 -0.10 -13.77
N CYS A 33 9.35 -1.40 -13.70
CA CYS A 33 9.82 -2.10 -12.52
C CYS A 33 11.05 -2.93 -12.90
N PRO A 34 12.17 -2.85 -12.15
CA PRO A 34 13.41 -3.56 -12.49
C PRO A 34 13.26 -5.08 -12.45
N ASN A 35 12.21 -5.58 -11.79
CA ASN A 35 11.88 -7.00 -11.74
C ASN A 35 11.04 -7.47 -12.94
N ARG A 36 10.66 -6.55 -13.84
CA ARG A 36 9.93 -6.83 -15.08
C ARG A 36 10.83 -6.70 -16.31
N ASP A 37 11.62 -5.64 -16.39
CA ASP A 37 12.41 -5.26 -17.57
C ASP A 37 13.75 -5.97 -17.71
N GLY A 38 14.16 -6.75 -16.71
CA GLY A 38 15.39 -7.53 -16.74
C GLY A 38 16.57 -6.91 -15.99
N THR A 39 16.43 -5.74 -15.35
CA THR A 39 17.51 -5.17 -14.52
C THR A 39 17.82 -6.03 -13.29
N ILE A 40 16.80 -6.51 -12.58
CA ILE A 40 16.92 -7.40 -11.40
C ILE A 40 16.27 -8.76 -11.67
N GLY A 41 15.17 -8.78 -12.42
CA GLY A 41 14.42 -9.98 -12.73
C GLY A 41 13.58 -9.80 -13.99
N ARG A 42 12.99 -10.88 -14.48
CA ARG A 42 12.12 -10.86 -15.66
C ARG A 42 10.70 -11.28 -15.29
N GLY A 43 9.71 -10.69 -15.96
CA GLY A 43 8.30 -11.09 -15.86
C GLY A 43 7.54 -10.54 -14.64
N GLY A 44 8.21 -9.90 -13.68
CA GLY A 44 7.58 -9.30 -12.51
C GLY A 44 7.26 -10.30 -11.39
N CYS A 45 6.69 -9.79 -10.29
CA CYS A 45 6.25 -10.63 -9.18
C CYS A 45 5.09 -11.52 -9.67
N THR A 46 5.02 -12.76 -9.21
CA THR A 46 4.10 -13.78 -9.75
C THR A 46 2.62 -13.41 -9.57
N PHE A 47 2.27 -12.60 -8.56
CA PHE A 47 0.92 -12.10 -8.29
C PHE A 47 0.56 -10.81 -9.06
N CYS A 48 1.53 -10.11 -9.66
CA CYS A 48 1.35 -8.72 -10.05
C CYS A 48 0.91 -8.58 -11.51
N ASN A 49 -0.20 -7.89 -11.73
CA ASN A 49 -0.54 -7.23 -13.00
C ASN A 49 -0.94 -5.78 -12.72
N VAL A 50 -0.25 -4.80 -13.29
CA VAL A 50 -0.49 -3.38 -12.99
C VAL A 50 -1.87 -2.90 -13.43
N ALA A 51 -2.37 -3.44 -14.55
CA ALA A 51 -3.73 -3.20 -15.03
C ALA A 51 -4.84 -3.63 -14.06
N SER A 52 -4.52 -4.36 -12.98
CA SER A 52 -5.49 -4.72 -11.94
C SER A 52 -5.74 -3.62 -10.90
N PHE A 53 -4.84 -2.64 -10.79
CA PHE A 53 -4.92 -1.58 -9.78
C PHE A 53 -4.55 -0.18 -10.30
N ALA A 54 -4.09 -0.05 -11.54
CA ALA A 54 -3.88 1.21 -12.23
C ALA A 54 -4.46 1.15 -13.65
N ASP A 55 -4.89 2.30 -14.14
CA ASP A 55 -5.33 2.49 -15.52
C ASP A 55 -4.10 2.83 -16.38
N GLU A 56 -3.66 1.87 -17.20
CA GLU A 56 -2.47 2.01 -18.03
C GLU A 56 -2.58 3.17 -19.03
N ALA A 57 -3.79 3.56 -19.46
CA ALA A 57 -3.94 4.67 -20.40
C ALA A 57 -3.49 6.02 -19.80
N GLN A 58 -3.51 6.16 -18.47
CA GLN A 58 -3.09 7.38 -17.78
C GLN A 58 -1.62 7.72 -18.00
N GLN A 59 -0.78 6.73 -18.34
CA GLN A 59 0.65 6.94 -18.60
C GLN A 59 0.94 7.91 -19.76
N HIS A 60 -0.02 8.11 -20.66
CA HIS A 60 0.11 9.00 -21.82
C HIS A 60 -0.31 10.45 -21.52
N HIS A 61 -0.87 10.70 -20.34
CA HIS A 61 -1.30 12.02 -19.90
C HIS A 61 -0.27 12.64 -18.95
N SER A 62 -0.15 13.96 -18.98
CA SER A 62 0.66 14.68 -18.00
C SER A 62 0.13 14.48 -16.58
N ILE A 63 1.00 14.65 -15.59
CA ILE A 63 0.62 14.53 -14.18
C ILE A 63 -0.50 15.51 -13.80
N ALA A 64 -0.47 16.73 -14.36
CA ALA A 64 -1.50 17.73 -14.13
C ALA A 64 -2.87 17.29 -14.69
N GLU A 65 -2.92 16.74 -15.90
CA GLU A 65 -4.15 16.21 -16.50
C GLU A 65 -4.70 15.03 -15.72
N GLN A 66 -3.84 14.10 -15.31
CA GLN A 66 -4.23 12.97 -14.46
C GLN A 66 -4.84 13.45 -13.14
N LEU A 67 -4.22 14.43 -12.47
CA LEU A 67 -4.74 15.01 -11.22
C LEU A 67 -6.09 15.68 -11.41
N ALA A 68 -6.26 16.49 -12.46
CA ALA A 68 -7.52 17.16 -12.75
C ALA A 68 -8.66 16.15 -13.00
N HIS A 69 -8.38 15.12 -13.79
CA HIS A 69 -9.32 14.05 -14.08
C HIS A 69 -9.70 13.25 -12.81
N GLN A 70 -8.71 12.83 -12.02
CA GLN A 70 -8.96 12.07 -10.79
C GLN A 70 -9.71 12.89 -9.73
N ALA A 71 -9.40 14.18 -9.59
CA ALA A 71 -10.12 15.08 -8.68
C ALA A 71 -11.61 15.19 -9.06
N HIS A 72 -11.92 15.26 -10.35
CA HIS A 72 -13.30 15.29 -10.86
C HIS A 72 -14.06 13.99 -10.53
N LEU A 73 -13.42 12.82 -10.66
CA LEU A 73 -14.06 11.54 -10.34
C LEU A 73 -14.33 11.36 -8.85
N VAL A 74 -13.41 11.82 -8.01
CA VAL A 74 -13.55 11.69 -6.56
C VAL A 74 -14.61 12.66 -6.03
N ASN A 75 -14.64 13.92 -6.51
CA ASN A 75 -15.55 15.01 -6.14
C ASN A 75 -16.00 15.01 -4.66
N ARG A 76 -15.07 14.71 -3.75
CA ARG A 76 -15.37 14.40 -2.34
C ARG A 76 -14.44 15.11 -1.35
N ALA A 77 -13.43 15.83 -1.83
CA ALA A 77 -12.49 16.58 -1.00
C ALA A 77 -12.09 17.90 -1.66
N LYS A 78 -11.58 18.82 -0.84
CA LYS A 78 -10.96 20.07 -1.30
C LYS A 78 -9.43 19.97 -1.37
N ARG A 79 -8.86 18.92 -0.75
CA ARG A 79 -7.42 18.67 -0.69
C ARG A 79 -7.10 17.22 -1.01
N TYR A 80 -5.93 17.02 -1.59
CA TYR A 80 -5.53 15.75 -2.16
C TYR A 80 -4.06 15.42 -1.87
N LEU A 81 -3.73 14.14 -1.86
CA LEU A 81 -2.37 13.63 -1.95
C LEU A 81 -2.17 13.06 -3.34
N ALA A 82 -1.12 13.49 -4.03
CA ALA A 82 -0.72 12.88 -5.29
C ALA A 82 -0.05 11.53 -5.00
N TYR A 83 -0.67 10.44 -5.46
CA TYR A 83 -0.25 9.09 -5.14
C TYR A 83 0.30 8.39 -6.38
N PHE A 84 1.63 8.41 -6.52
CA PHE A 84 2.35 7.66 -7.54
C PHE A 84 2.34 6.18 -7.17
N GLN A 85 1.44 5.41 -7.79
CA GLN A 85 1.14 4.04 -7.37
C GLN A 85 1.63 2.99 -8.38
N ALA A 86 1.58 3.31 -9.67
CA ALA A 86 1.87 2.33 -10.72
C ALA A 86 3.36 1.95 -10.71
N TYR A 87 3.63 0.66 -10.94
CA TYR A 87 4.98 0.10 -11.02
C TYR A 87 5.90 0.46 -9.84
N THR A 88 7.14 0.87 -10.13
CA THR A 88 8.14 1.31 -9.15
C THR A 88 8.34 2.80 -9.36
N SER A 89 7.62 3.64 -8.60
CA SER A 89 7.51 5.08 -8.91
C SER A 89 8.77 5.90 -8.60
N THR A 90 9.88 5.23 -8.28
CA THR A 90 11.21 5.82 -8.10
C THR A 90 12.24 5.18 -9.05
N PHE A 91 11.80 4.33 -9.99
CA PHE A 91 12.67 3.68 -10.97
C PHE A 91 12.82 4.55 -12.22
N ALA A 92 13.48 5.69 -12.04
CA ALA A 92 13.92 6.61 -13.08
C ALA A 92 15.04 7.51 -12.52
N GLU A 93 15.71 8.25 -13.41
CA GLU A 93 16.65 9.29 -13.00
C GLU A 93 15.99 10.31 -12.07
N VAL A 94 16.70 10.74 -11.02
CA VAL A 94 16.12 11.59 -9.95
C VAL A 94 15.56 12.90 -10.48
N GLN A 95 16.12 13.45 -11.57
CA GLN A 95 15.62 14.68 -12.19
C GLN A 95 14.27 14.46 -12.92
N VAL A 96 14.04 13.26 -13.47
CA VAL A 96 12.74 12.89 -14.04
C VAL A 96 11.70 12.80 -12.92
N LEU A 97 12.06 12.15 -11.80
CA LEU A 97 11.20 12.07 -10.62
C LEU A 97 10.85 13.47 -10.09
N ARG A 98 11.85 14.34 -9.94
CA ARG A 98 11.69 15.73 -9.51
C ARG A 98 10.72 16.49 -10.40
N SER A 99 10.88 16.40 -11.72
CA SER A 99 9.98 17.08 -12.67
C SER A 99 8.53 16.63 -12.47
N MET A 100 8.28 15.32 -12.36
CA MET A 100 6.93 14.79 -12.17
C MET A 100 6.33 15.13 -10.80
N TYR A 101 7.11 15.01 -9.73
CA TYR A 101 6.66 15.34 -8.37
C TYR A 101 6.39 16.84 -8.24
N GLN A 102 7.22 17.69 -8.86
CA GLN A 102 7.00 19.13 -8.90
C GLN A 102 5.68 19.48 -9.61
N GLN A 103 5.41 18.87 -10.77
CA GLN A 103 4.13 19.07 -11.47
C GLN A 103 2.92 18.73 -10.59
N ALA A 104 3.04 17.69 -9.76
CA ALA A 104 1.99 17.29 -8.83
C ALA A 104 1.79 18.31 -7.71
N VAL A 105 2.86 18.66 -6.97
CA VAL A 105 2.74 19.54 -5.79
C VAL A 105 2.47 21.00 -6.13
N SER A 106 2.72 21.43 -7.36
CA SER A 106 2.36 22.77 -7.86
C SER A 106 0.84 22.98 -8.03
N GLN A 107 0.02 21.93 -7.94
CA GLN A 107 -1.44 22.06 -7.99
C GLN A 107 -1.98 22.53 -6.63
N ALA A 108 -2.78 23.60 -6.61
CA ALA A 108 -3.21 24.28 -5.38
C ALA A 108 -3.95 23.38 -4.35
N SER A 109 -4.61 22.32 -4.83
CA SER A 109 -5.36 21.39 -3.99
C SER A 109 -4.50 20.24 -3.43
N ILE A 110 -3.23 20.12 -3.83
CA ILE A 110 -2.32 19.05 -3.38
C ILE A 110 -1.62 19.46 -2.09
N VAL A 111 -1.70 18.62 -1.07
CA VAL A 111 -1.07 18.82 0.25
C VAL A 111 0.14 17.93 0.47
N GLY A 112 0.45 17.05 -0.48
CA GLY A 112 1.62 16.19 -0.40
C GLY A 112 1.62 15.02 -1.35
N LEU A 113 2.57 14.11 -1.10
CA LEU A 113 2.96 13.00 -1.96
C LEU A 113 2.83 11.66 -1.24
N CYS A 114 2.34 10.66 -1.94
CA CYS A 114 2.52 9.25 -1.60
C CYS A 114 3.29 8.60 -2.76
N VAL A 115 4.42 7.98 -2.48
CA VAL A 115 5.27 7.38 -3.52
C VAL A 115 5.39 5.87 -3.27
N GLY A 116 4.65 5.11 -4.08
CA GLY A 116 4.66 3.65 -4.10
C GLY A 116 5.88 3.11 -4.83
N THR A 117 6.73 2.37 -4.12
CA THR A 117 7.95 1.82 -4.72
C THR A 117 8.38 0.51 -4.08
N ARG A 118 9.48 -0.05 -4.59
CA ARG A 118 10.14 -1.21 -4.02
C ARG A 118 11.26 -0.76 -3.06
N PRO A 119 11.51 -1.49 -1.95
CA PRO A 119 12.63 -1.22 -1.04
C PRO A 119 14.01 -1.05 -1.70
N ASP A 120 14.29 -1.83 -2.74
CA ASP A 120 15.55 -1.86 -3.50
C ASP A 120 15.66 -0.73 -4.54
N CYS A 121 14.67 0.15 -4.63
CA CYS A 121 14.63 1.25 -5.60
C CYS A 121 14.59 2.63 -4.92
N VAL A 122 15.17 2.74 -3.73
CA VAL A 122 15.21 3.99 -2.96
C VAL A 122 16.67 4.38 -2.68
N PRO A 123 17.44 4.78 -3.72
CA PRO A 123 18.78 5.28 -3.52
C PRO A 123 18.76 6.60 -2.72
N GLN A 124 19.92 7.00 -2.19
CA GLN A 124 20.06 8.22 -1.38
C GLN A 124 19.47 9.46 -2.06
N ALA A 125 19.69 9.62 -3.37
CA ALA A 125 19.14 10.75 -4.14
C ALA A 125 17.59 10.80 -4.14
N VAL A 126 16.92 9.65 -4.07
CA VAL A 126 15.45 9.59 -3.95
C VAL A 126 15.02 9.99 -2.53
N VAL A 127 15.74 9.54 -1.51
CA VAL A 127 15.49 9.96 -0.12
C VAL A 127 15.64 11.47 0.00
N ASP A 128 16.73 12.03 -0.52
CA ASP A 128 17.00 13.48 -0.51
C ASP A 128 15.89 14.26 -1.22
N LEU A 129 15.49 13.83 -2.43
CA LEU A 129 14.38 14.44 -3.17
C LEU A 129 13.07 14.46 -2.37
N LEU A 130 12.71 13.34 -1.72
CA LEU A 130 11.49 13.26 -0.91
C LEU A 130 11.58 14.14 0.35
N CYS A 131 12.77 14.22 0.96
CA CYS A 131 13.03 15.12 2.08
C CYS A 131 12.86 16.59 1.69
N GLU A 132 13.30 16.99 0.50
CA GLU A 132 13.11 18.37 0.04
C GLU A 132 11.63 18.78 0.00
N TYR A 133 10.73 17.91 -0.46
CA TYR A 133 9.29 18.19 -0.42
C TYR A 133 8.74 18.19 1.01
N LYS A 134 9.19 17.25 1.86
CA LYS A 134 8.82 17.22 3.27
C LYS A 134 9.25 18.51 3.99
N ASP A 135 10.47 19.00 3.73
CA ASP A 135 11.03 20.22 4.35
C ASP A 135 10.34 21.50 3.84
N GLN A 136 9.72 21.45 2.66
CA GLN A 136 8.79 22.49 2.17
C GLN A 136 7.41 22.46 2.85
N GLY A 137 7.16 21.51 3.75
CA GLY A 137 5.92 21.38 4.51
C GLY A 137 4.88 20.44 3.89
N TYR A 138 5.23 19.71 2.83
CA TYR A 138 4.33 18.72 2.23
C TYR A 138 4.25 17.43 3.07
N GLU A 139 3.08 16.80 3.10
CA GLU A 139 2.91 15.46 3.65
C GLU A 139 3.52 14.42 2.71
N VAL A 140 4.64 13.81 3.09
CA VAL A 140 5.34 12.83 2.24
C VAL A 140 5.31 11.44 2.87
N TRP A 141 4.77 10.48 2.13
CA TRP A 141 4.78 9.05 2.48
C TRP A 141 5.57 8.24 1.46
N LEU A 142 6.59 7.54 1.94
CA LEU A 142 7.26 6.49 1.18
C LEU A 142 6.53 5.16 1.40
N GLU A 143 5.84 4.67 0.37
CA GLU A 143 5.08 3.42 0.46
C GLU A 143 5.86 2.25 -0.14
N LEU A 144 6.37 1.37 0.72
CA LEU A 144 7.25 0.27 0.34
C LEU A 144 6.46 -1.02 0.13
N GLY A 145 6.58 -1.58 -1.08
CA GLY A 145 6.03 -2.88 -1.43
C GLY A 145 6.82 -4.05 -0.83
N LEU A 146 6.64 -4.36 0.45
CA LEU A 146 7.30 -5.52 1.08
C LEU A 146 6.59 -6.84 0.75
N GLN A 147 5.27 -6.85 0.91
CA GLN A 147 4.35 -8.00 0.84
C GLN A 147 4.44 -8.97 2.03
N THR A 148 5.64 -9.47 2.36
CA THR A 148 5.90 -10.38 3.48
C THR A 148 7.32 -10.22 4.00
N ALA A 149 7.55 -10.50 5.29
CA ALA A 149 8.90 -10.51 5.88
C ALA A 149 9.64 -11.84 5.67
N HIS A 150 9.01 -12.81 5.00
CA HIS A 150 9.56 -14.15 4.80
C HIS A 150 10.29 -14.27 3.46
N ASP A 151 11.62 -14.28 3.49
CA ASP A 151 12.46 -14.32 2.28
C ASP A 151 12.19 -15.54 1.39
N LYS A 152 11.83 -16.68 1.99
CA LYS A 152 11.40 -17.88 1.26
C LYS A 152 10.15 -17.60 0.42
N THR A 153 9.16 -16.89 0.97
CA THR A 153 7.95 -16.49 0.24
C THR A 153 8.26 -15.41 -0.79
N LEU A 154 9.09 -14.41 -0.44
CA LEU A 154 9.55 -13.38 -1.38
C LEU A 154 10.20 -14.00 -2.63
N HIS A 155 11.09 -14.98 -2.43
CA HIS A 155 11.69 -15.74 -3.53
C HIS A 155 10.63 -16.51 -4.35
N ARG A 156 9.72 -17.22 -3.67
CA ARG A 156 8.65 -17.99 -4.31
C ARG A 156 7.75 -17.14 -5.20
N ILE A 157 7.50 -15.89 -4.80
CA ILE A 157 6.66 -14.96 -5.57
C ILE A 157 7.45 -14.11 -6.56
N ASN A 158 8.71 -14.49 -6.84
CA ASN A 158 9.62 -13.76 -7.72
C ASN A 158 9.77 -12.29 -7.31
N ARG A 159 9.91 -12.00 -6.02
CA ARG A 159 10.19 -10.66 -5.52
C ARG A 159 11.71 -10.46 -5.47
N GLY A 160 12.21 -9.52 -6.26
CA GLY A 160 13.66 -9.28 -6.38
C GLY A 160 14.34 -8.51 -5.23
N HIS A 161 13.78 -8.50 -4.02
CA HIS A 161 14.44 -7.97 -2.82
C HIS A 161 14.05 -8.82 -1.60
N ASP A 162 14.86 -8.75 -0.55
CA ASP A 162 14.66 -9.45 0.72
C ASP A 162 14.07 -8.51 1.80
N PHE A 163 13.81 -9.06 2.99
CA PHE A 163 13.37 -8.30 4.15
C PHE A 163 14.47 -7.38 4.69
N ALA A 164 15.74 -7.80 4.63
CA ALA A 164 16.86 -6.98 5.10
C ALA A 164 16.97 -5.66 4.31
N CYS A 165 16.71 -5.69 3.01
CA CYS A 165 16.60 -4.50 2.16
C CYS A 165 15.47 -3.58 2.63
N TYR A 166 14.29 -4.13 2.90
CA TYR A 166 13.18 -3.36 3.48
C TYR A 166 13.57 -2.70 4.81
N GLN A 167 14.26 -3.42 5.69
CA GLN A 167 14.68 -2.88 6.98
C GLN A 167 15.65 -1.71 6.83
N ARG A 168 16.68 -1.86 5.98
CA ARG A 168 17.65 -0.78 5.71
C ARG A 168 16.95 0.45 5.13
N THR A 169 16.14 0.27 4.09
CA THR A 169 15.44 1.39 3.43
C THR A 169 14.48 2.09 4.37
N THR A 170 13.73 1.34 5.19
CA THR A 170 12.79 1.92 6.16
C THR A 170 13.52 2.74 7.22
N ARG A 171 14.59 2.19 7.80
CA ARG A 171 15.38 2.89 8.83
C ARG A 171 16.00 4.17 8.29
N ILE A 172 16.65 4.12 7.12
CA ILE A 172 17.23 5.30 6.47
C ILE A 172 16.17 6.37 6.21
N ALA A 173 15.00 5.99 5.66
CA ALA A 173 13.94 6.95 5.39
C ALA A 173 13.42 7.61 6.68
N ARG A 174 13.23 6.83 7.75
CA ARG A 174 12.74 7.34 9.04
C ARG A 174 13.75 8.17 9.80
N GLU A 175 15.03 7.82 9.76
CA GLU A 175 16.12 8.64 10.32
C GLU A 175 16.16 10.03 9.66
N ARG A 176 15.72 10.14 8.41
CA ARG A 176 15.56 11.40 7.67
C ARG A 176 14.19 12.07 7.85
N GLY A 177 13.35 11.52 8.71
CA GLY A 177 12.03 12.03 9.07
C GLY A 177 10.94 11.80 8.02
N LEU A 178 11.14 10.91 7.05
CA LEU A 178 10.09 10.50 6.12
C LEU A 178 9.17 9.48 6.79
N LYS A 179 7.86 9.60 6.55
CA LYS A 179 6.88 8.59 6.97
C LYS A 179 6.94 7.40 6.04
N VAL A 180 7.02 6.20 6.60
CA VAL A 180 7.09 4.95 5.81
C VAL A 180 5.80 4.15 5.98
N CYS A 181 5.24 3.68 4.87
CA CYS A 181 4.10 2.77 4.86
C CYS A 181 4.46 1.42 4.22
N ALA A 182 4.24 0.31 4.93
CA ALA A 182 4.42 -1.03 4.39
C ALA A 182 3.16 -1.53 3.67
N HIS A 183 3.32 -2.06 2.45
CA HIS A 183 2.27 -2.83 1.78
C HIS A 183 2.49 -4.31 2.04
N LEU A 184 1.51 -4.97 2.67
CA LEU A 184 1.53 -6.37 3.05
C LEU A 184 0.41 -7.13 2.34
N ILE A 185 0.68 -8.39 1.96
CA ILE A 185 -0.31 -9.27 1.32
C ILE A 185 -0.65 -10.42 2.27
N VAL A 186 -1.94 -10.64 2.48
CA VAL A 186 -2.46 -11.78 3.27
C VAL A 186 -2.92 -12.87 2.30
N GLY A 187 -2.53 -14.12 2.57
CA GLY A 187 -2.86 -15.27 1.73
C GLY A 187 -1.81 -15.61 0.66
N LEU A 188 -0.54 -15.24 0.87
CA LEU A 188 0.55 -15.65 -0.03
C LEU A 188 0.78 -17.16 0.01
N PRO A 189 1.26 -17.79 -1.09
CA PRO A 189 1.38 -19.25 -1.15
C PRO A 189 2.37 -19.83 -0.13
N GLY A 190 1.85 -20.59 0.83
CA GLY A 190 2.65 -21.20 1.91
C GLY A 190 2.70 -20.37 3.19
N GLU A 191 1.92 -19.29 3.29
CA GLU A 191 1.75 -18.50 4.51
C GLU A 191 0.33 -18.66 5.05
N GLY A 192 0.21 -18.83 6.37
CA GLY A 192 -1.02 -18.74 7.12
C GLY A 192 -1.02 -17.54 8.06
N GLN A 193 -1.88 -17.59 9.09
CA GLN A 193 -2.01 -16.50 10.06
C GLN A 193 -0.69 -16.25 10.83
N ALA A 194 0.04 -17.30 11.21
CA ALA A 194 1.28 -17.18 11.97
C ALA A 194 2.35 -16.39 11.19
N GLU A 195 2.56 -16.70 9.91
CA GLU A 195 3.51 -15.99 9.07
C GLU A 195 3.11 -14.51 8.85
N CYS A 196 1.81 -14.25 8.73
CA CYS A 196 1.28 -12.89 8.60
C CYS A 196 1.49 -12.06 9.87
N LEU A 197 1.27 -12.65 11.06
CA LEU A 197 1.53 -12.00 12.35
C LEU A 197 3.02 -11.72 12.53
N GLN A 198 3.89 -12.70 12.27
CA GLN A 198 5.34 -12.49 12.31
C GLN A 198 5.81 -11.40 11.34
N THR A 199 5.20 -11.32 10.15
CA THR A 199 5.46 -10.24 9.20
C THR A 199 5.08 -8.88 9.78
N MET A 200 3.88 -8.76 10.36
CA MET A 200 3.40 -7.53 10.99
C MET A 200 4.33 -7.10 12.14
N GLU A 201 4.67 -8.01 13.05
CA GLU A 201 5.57 -7.76 14.18
C GLU A 201 6.92 -7.22 13.71
N ARG A 202 7.59 -7.91 12.77
CA ARG A 202 8.90 -7.50 12.27
C ARG A 202 8.86 -6.16 11.53
N VAL A 203 7.75 -5.84 10.87
CA VAL A 203 7.54 -4.56 10.19
C VAL A 203 7.34 -3.42 11.20
N VAL A 204 6.59 -3.67 12.28
CA VAL A 204 6.44 -2.73 13.40
C VAL A 204 7.76 -2.51 14.13
N GLU A 205 8.52 -3.57 14.42
CA GLU A 205 9.85 -3.51 15.05
C GLU A 205 10.87 -2.74 14.19
N THR A 206 10.76 -2.84 12.86
CA THR A 206 11.57 -2.05 11.92
C THR A 206 11.24 -0.56 12.01
N GLY A 207 10.05 -0.24 12.51
CA GLY A 207 9.60 1.10 12.80
C GLY A 207 8.65 1.66 11.77
N VAL A 208 7.85 0.87 11.05
CA VAL A 208 6.89 1.45 10.09
C VAL A 208 5.98 2.53 10.73
N ASP A 209 5.51 3.52 9.96
CA ASP A 209 4.53 4.51 10.45
C ASP A 209 3.09 4.18 9.98
N GLY A 210 2.96 3.39 8.91
CA GLY A 210 1.65 2.95 8.42
C GLY A 210 1.65 1.60 7.70
N ILE A 211 0.49 0.96 7.62
CA ILE A 211 0.32 -0.37 7.00
C ILE A 211 -0.82 -0.34 5.98
N LYS A 212 -0.62 -1.01 4.84
CA LYS A 212 -1.66 -1.39 3.87
C LYS A 212 -1.80 -2.90 3.85
N LEU A 213 -2.95 -3.41 4.21
CA LEU A 213 -3.30 -4.81 3.99
C LEU A 213 -3.95 -4.99 2.61
N HIS A 214 -3.63 -6.12 2.00
CA HIS A 214 -4.10 -6.52 0.69
C HIS A 214 -4.38 -8.03 0.71
N PRO A 215 -5.63 -8.51 0.58
CA PRO A 215 -5.88 -9.93 0.34
C PRO A 215 -5.23 -10.34 -0.98
N LEU A 216 -4.60 -11.51 -1.07
CA LEU A 216 -3.98 -11.94 -2.31
C LEU A 216 -5.02 -11.95 -3.45
N HIS A 217 -4.83 -11.07 -4.42
CA HIS A 217 -5.60 -11.09 -5.66
C HIS A 217 -4.89 -11.95 -6.69
N ILE A 218 -5.62 -12.90 -7.23
CA ILE A 218 -5.25 -13.65 -8.43
C ILE A 218 -5.86 -12.90 -9.60
N VAL A 219 -5.00 -12.29 -10.42
CA VAL A 219 -5.41 -11.38 -11.49
C VAL A 219 -4.99 -11.90 -12.84
N LYS A 220 -5.86 -11.73 -13.84
CA LYS A 220 -5.63 -12.14 -15.24
C LYS A 220 -4.29 -11.60 -15.73
N GLY A 221 -3.52 -12.42 -16.43
CA GLY A 221 -2.19 -12.07 -16.95
C GLY A 221 -1.04 -12.17 -15.94
N SER A 222 -1.31 -12.49 -14.67
CA SER A 222 -0.26 -12.82 -13.71
C SER A 222 0.20 -14.29 -13.84
N THR A 223 1.40 -14.60 -13.34
CA THR A 223 1.88 -16.00 -13.28
C THR A 223 1.01 -16.84 -12.34
N MET A 224 0.52 -16.25 -11.24
CA MET A 224 -0.39 -16.91 -10.32
C MET A 224 -1.74 -17.26 -10.95
N ALA A 225 -2.25 -16.46 -11.90
CA ALA A 225 -3.47 -16.82 -12.63
C ALA A 225 -3.33 -18.16 -13.35
N LYS A 226 -2.19 -18.42 -14.00
CA LYS A 226 -1.92 -19.71 -14.67
C LYS A 226 -1.87 -20.87 -13.68
N ALA A 227 -1.36 -20.64 -12.47
CA ALA A 227 -1.32 -21.65 -11.42
C ALA A 227 -2.73 -21.96 -10.88
N TRP A 228 -3.55 -20.91 -10.72
CA TRP A 228 -4.94 -21.01 -10.29
C TRP A 228 -5.83 -21.72 -11.32
N GLU A 229 -5.72 -21.35 -12.60
CA GLU A 229 -6.41 -22.01 -13.72
C GLU A 229 -6.07 -23.50 -13.81
N ALA A 230 -4.86 -23.89 -13.41
CA ALA A 230 -4.40 -25.27 -13.35
C ALA A 230 -4.76 -25.99 -12.03
N GLY A 231 -5.53 -25.37 -11.12
CA GLY A 231 -5.91 -25.95 -9.82
C GLY A 231 -4.78 -26.11 -8.82
N ARG A 232 -3.64 -25.41 -9.02
CA ARG A 232 -2.44 -25.49 -8.15
C ARG A 232 -2.35 -24.38 -7.12
N LEU A 233 -3.27 -23.44 -7.14
CA LEU A 233 -3.36 -22.30 -6.23
C LEU A 233 -4.84 -21.97 -6.01
N ASN A 234 -5.22 -21.66 -4.78
CA ASN A 234 -6.55 -21.16 -4.44
C ASN A 234 -6.46 -19.69 -4.01
N GLY A 235 -7.57 -18.96 -4.17
CA GLY A 235 -7.71 -17.64 -3.55
C GLY A 235 -7.90 -17.78 -2.04
N ILE A 236 -7.59 -16.73 -1.28
CA ILE A 236 -7.89 -16.69 0.15
C ILE A 236 -9.40 -16.55 0.39
N GLU A 237 -9.95 -17.37 1.27
CA GLU A 237 -11.35 -17.28 1.66
C GLU A 237 -11.60 -16.02 2.51
N LEU A 238 -12.83 -15.48 2.45
CA LEU A 238 -13.17 -14.25 3.18
C LEU A 238 -13.01 -14.41 4.70
N GLU A 239 -13.37 -15.57 5.22
CA GLU A 239 -13.24 -15.91 6.65
C GLU A 239 -11.76 -15.95 7.07
N ASP A 240 -10.92 -16.68 6.33
CA ASP A 240 -9.48 -16.75 6.57
C ASP A 240 -8.81 -15.38 6.53
N TYR A 241 -9.20 -14.54 5.55
CA TYR A 241 -8.71 -13.17 5.47
C TYR A 241 -9.15 -12.34 6.67
N THR A 242 -10.43 -12.43 7.05
CA THR A 242 -11.00 -11.65 8.15
C THR A 242 -10.32 -12.01 9.47
N LEU A 243 -10.18 -13.31 9.75
CA LEU A 243 -9.49 -13.82 10.93
C LEU A 243 -8.03 -13.36 10.96
N THR A 244 -7.30 -13.51 9.85
CA THR A 244 -5.88 -13.17 9.78
C THR A 244 -5.64 -11.67 9.88
N ALA A 245 -6.32 -10.87 9.05
CA ALA A 245 -6.16 -9.41 9.06
C ALA A 245 -6.71 -8.79 10.35
N GLY A 246 -7.78 -9.35 10.93
CA GLY A 246 -8.31 -8.95 12.22
C GLY A 246 -7.28 -9.12 13.34
N GLU A 247 -6.63 -10.28 13.43
CA GLU A 247 -5.56 -10.51 14.41
C GLU A 247 -4.34 -9.62 14.17
N MET A 248 -3.93 -9.39 12.91
CA MET A 248 -2.87 -8.43 12.60
C MET A 248 -3.21 -7.02 13.11
N ILE A 249 -4.45 -6.57 12.96
CA ILE A 249 -4.92 -5.26 13.45
C ILE A 249 -4.90 -5.21 14.97
N ARG A 250 -5.43 -6.23 15.66
CA ARG A 250 -5.43 -6.31 17.13
C ARG A 250 -4.03 -6.29 17.73
N HIS A 251 -3.04 -6.85 17.03
CA HIS A 251 -1.63 -6.88 17.42
C HIS A 251 -0.80 -5.71 16.87
N THR A 252 -1.41 -4.75 16.19
CA THR A 252 -0.71 -3.56 15.70
C THR A 252 -0.85 -2.40 16.71
N PRO A 253 0.24 -1.73 17.12
CA PRO A 253 0.18 -0.59 18.03
C PRO A 253 -0.74 0.54 17.53
N PRO A 254 -1.45 1.25 18.43
CA PRO A 254 -2.47 2.25 18.05
C PRO A 254 -1.91 3.45 17.27
N GLU A 255 -0.63 3.77 17.43
CA GLU A 255 0.07 4.84 16.70
C GLU A 255 0.29 4.52 15.21
N ILE A 256 0.27 3.24 14.82
CA ILE A 256 0.47 2.84 13.42
C ILE A 256 -0.80 3.11 12.62
N ILE A 257 -0.65 3.79 11.48
CA ILE A 257 -1.79 4.21 10.67
C ILE A 257 -2.10 3.19 9.58
N TYR A 258 -3.31 2.63 9.59
CA TYR A 258 -3.77 1.80 8.49
C TYR A 258 -4.21 2.66 7.30
N HIS A 259 -3.41 2.64 6.24
CA HIS A 259 -3.71 3.26 4.95
C HIS A 259 -4.86 2.53 4.26
N ARG A 260 -4.95 1.22 4.46
CA ARG A 260 -6.01 0.36 3.95
C ARG A 260 -6.00 -0.97 4.71
N ILE A 261 -7.18 -1.53 4.95
CA ILE A 261 -7.35 -2.84 5.59
C ILE A 261 -7.90 -3.92 4.65
N SER A 262 -8.30 -3.57 3.43
CA SER A 262 -8.65 -4.53 2.37
C SER A 262 -8.55 -3.85 1.00
N ALA A 263 -7.94 -4.54 0.04
CA ALA A 263 -7.85 -4.09 -1.35
C ALA A 263 -9.01 -4.64 -2.18
N SER A 264 -9.35 -3.96 -3.27
CA SER A 264 -10.33 -4.42 -4.25
C SER A 264 -9.77 -4.34 -5.66
N ALA A 265 -10.17 -5.27 -6.52
CA ALA A 265 -9.88 -5.26 -7.95
C ALA A 265 -11.16 -5.62 -8.72
N ARG A 266 -11.29 -5.14 -9.97
CA ARG A 266 -12.54 -5.34 -10.74
C ARG A 266 -12.42 -6.51 -11.70
N ARG A 267 -13.54 -7.18 -11.98
CA ARG A 267 -13.65 -8.09 -13.12
C ARG A 267 -13.61 -7.29 -14.44
N PRO A 268 -13.14 -7.87 -15.56
CA PRO A 268 -12.66 -9.24 -15.72
C PRO A 268 -11.19 -9.46 -15.30
N THR A 269 -10.51 -8.43 -14.77
CA THR A 269 -9.11 -8.55 -14.39
C THR A 269 -8.93 -9.35 -13.10
N LEU A 270 -9.82 -9.20 -12.12
CA LEU A 270 -9.86 -10.06 -10.93
C LEU A 270 -10.41 -11.45 -11.29
N LEU A 271 -9.66 -12.50 -10.96
CA LEU A 271 -10.09 -13.90 -11.12
C LEU A 271 -10.50 -14.50 -9.77
N ALA A 272 -9.71 -14.27 -8.72
CA ALA A 272 -10.02 -14.74 -7.37
C ALA A 272 -9.30 -13.89 -6.29
N PRO A 273 -9.81 -13.87 -5.05
CA PRO A 273 -11.14 -14.33 -4.67
C PRO A 273 -12.21 -13.30 -5.07
N LEU A 274 -13.41 -13.75 -5.45
CA LEU A 274 -14.45 -12.87 -6.02
C LEU A 274 -15.02 -11.87 -5.02
N TRP A 275 -14.96 -12.17 -3.71
CA TRP A 275 -15.39 -11.23 -2.68
C TRP A 275 -14.59 -9.92 -2.68
N CYS A 276 -13.37 -9.92 -3.25
CA CYS A 276 -12.54 -8.73 -3.43
C CYS A 276 -13.04 -7.77 -4.53
N GLU A 277 -14.04 -8.13 -5.32
CA GLU A 277 -14.64 -7.23 -6.30
C GLU A 277 -15.30 -6.03 -5.63
N ASN A 278 -15.99 -6.30 -4.52
CA ASN A 278 -16.62 -5.27 -3.70
C ASN A 278 -15.67 -4.82 -2.59
N ARG A 279 -15.24 -3.55 -2.68
CA ARG A 279 -14.37 -2.92 -1.68
C ARG A 279 -14.90 -2.98 -0.24
N TRP A 280 -16.21 -3.13 -0.06
CA TRP A 280 -16.85 -3.09 1.25
C TRP A 280 -16.85 -4.43 1.97
N THR A 281 -16.88 -5.55 1.25
CA THR A 281 -17.10 -6.88 1.85
C THR A 281 -16.07 -7.20 2.92
N GLY A 282 -14.77 -7.17 2.59
CA GLY A 282 -13.71 -7.42 3.57
C GLY A 282 -13.66 -6.37 4.69
N MET A 283 -14.04 -5.12 4.41
CA MET A 283 -14.10 -4.07 5.43
C MET A 283 -15.23 -4.29 6.44
N VAL A 284 -16.38 -4.78 5.97
CA VAL A 284 -17.56 -5.06 6.81
C VAL A 284 -17.29 -6.26 7.72
N GLU A 285 -16.70 -7.33 7.19
CA GLU A 285 -16.36 -8.49 8.02
C GLU A 285 -15.27 -8.15 9.04
N LEU A 286 -14.28 -7.33 8.69
CA LEU A 286 -13.31 -6.81 9.65
C LEU A 286 -13.94 -5.91 10.72
N ASP A 287 -14.91 -5.05 10.36
CA ASP A 287 -15.64 -4.23 11.34
C ASP A 287 -16.38 -5.13 12.34
N LYS A 288 -17.07 -6.19 11.89
CA LYS A 288 -17.73 -7.16 12.78
C LYS A 288 -16.72 -7.87 13.69
N TYR A 289 -15.66 -8.42 13.09
CA TYR A 289 -14.61 -9.13 13.82
C TYR A 289 -14.00 -8.28 14.94
N LEU A 290 -13.64 -7.03 14.64
CA LEU A 290 -13.01 -6.13 15.61
C LEU A 290 -13.98 -5.66 16.71
N ASN A 291 -15.28 -5.58 16.44
CA ASN A 291 -16.27 -5.34 17.49
C ASN A 291 -16.38 -6.52 18.47
N GLU A 292 -16.22 -7.75 17.98
CA GLU A 292 -16.32 -8.96 18.79
C GLU A 292 -15.04 -9.26 19.58
N HIS A 293 -13.89 -9.13 18.93
CA HIS A 293 -12.60 -9.58 19.50
C HIS A 293 -11.74 -8.43 20.03
N GLY A 294 -12.05 -7.19 19.68
CA GLY A 294 -11.35 -5.99 20.14
C GLY A 294 -10.71 -5.17 19.02
N VAL A 295 -10.49 -3.90 19.33
CA VAL A 295 -9.97 -2.87 18.41
C VAL A 295 -8.47 -3.04 18.12
N GLN A 296 -7.92 -2.23 17.23
CA GLN A 296 -6.47 -2.15 17.00
C GLN A 296 -5.71 -2.01 18.33
N GLY A 297 -4.61 -2.75 18.50
CA GLY A 297 -3.78 -2.73 19.70
C GLY A 297 -4.38 -3.38 20.95
N SER A 298 -5.61 -3.92 20.89
CA SER A 298 -6.25 -4.60 22.02
C SER A 298 -5.50 -5.83 22.50
N ALA A 299 -4.90 -6.61 21.59
CA ALA A 299 -4.08 -7.76 21.95
C ALA A 299 -2.74 -7.37 22.60
N LEU A 300 -2.32 -6.11 22.45
CA LEU A 300 -1.13 -5.54 23.09
C LEU A 300 -1.44 -4.83 24.42
N ALA A 301 -2.69 -4.92 24.92
CA ALA A 301 -3.19 -4.09 26.03
C ALA A 301 -3.01 -2.56 25.81
N ARG A 302 -2.93 -2.13 24.54
CA ARG A 302 -2.83 -0.72 24.12
C ARG A 302 -3.94 -0.43 23.09
N PRO A 303 -5.23 -0.53 23.47
CA PRO A 303 -6.32 -0.41 22.51
C PRO A 303 -6.35 0.99 21.88
N TRP A 304 -6.73 1.04 20.60
CA TRP A 304 -7.02 2.28 19.90
C TRP A 304 -8.18 3.00 20.58
N ILE A 305 -7.94 4.25 20.97
CA ILE A 305 -8.94 5.14 21.51
C ILE A 305 -9.16 6.22 20.45
N PRO A 306 -10.34 6.26 19.81
CA PRO A 306 -10.66 7.32 18.85
C PRO A 306 -10.55 8.69 19.52
N PRO A 307 -9.85 9.66 18.90
CA PRO A 307 -9.82 11.02 19.42
C PRO A 307 -11.23 11.59 19.54
N VAL A 308 -11.51 12.29 20.66
CA VAL A 308 -12.78 12.97 20.86
C VAL A 308 -12.92 14.07 19.81
N ALA A 309 -14.09 14.14 19.17
CA ALA A 309 -14.41 15.10 18.12
C ALA A 309 -14.53 16.53 18.65
#